data_AF-F1KVY8-F1
#
_entry.id   AF-F1KVY8-F1
#
_cell.length_a   1.000
_cell.length_b   1.000
_cell.length_c   1.000
_cell.angle_alpha   90.00
_cell.angle_beta   90.00
_cell.angle_gamma   90.00
#
_symmetry.space_group_name_H-M   'P 1'
#
loop_
_entity.id
_entity.type
_entity.pdbx_description
1 polymer ?
#
loop_
_entity_poly.entity_id
_entity_poly.type
_entity_poly.pdbx_seq_one_letter_code
_entity_poly.pdbx_strand_id
1 'polypeptide(L)'
;MDRRMSRGYQQTEDLSGAEYLASIYGTEKDKVNCSFYFKIGACRHGDKCSRTHHRPTFSPTILLQNFYHNPVVDVRQADAFDKVGKKDPEEQKYFDEFYEEVFTELERKYGEIDEMNVCENIGEHMIGNVYVKFVREEDAEKAVKDLQNRWFNGQPIYAELSPVTDFREARCRQHEVTTCSKGGFCNFMHLKAISPELGDRLYGRRGRYADEAGHYPSARKEFGGRIGGGGGRYYRDRSPRDRRRDEWGGWRGRY
;
A
#
# COMPACT_ATOMS: atom_id res chain seq x y z
N MET A 1 39.90 -13.21 -28.23
CA MET A 1 39.50 -13.76 -26.92
C MET A 1 38.68 -12.70 -26.21
N ASP A 2 37.41 -13.03 -25.99
CA ASP A 2 36.32 -12.15 -25.56
C ASP A 2 36.60 -11.35 -24.28
N ARG A 3 36.47 -10.03 -24.36
CA ARG A 3 36.10 -9.21 -23.20
C ARG A 3 34.59 -9.07 -23.20
N ARG A 4 33.90 -9.96 -22.50
CA ARG A 4 32.52 -9.72 -22.04
C ARG A 4 32.56 -8.57 -21.02
N MET A 5 32.54 -7.34 -21.51
CA MET A 5 32.22 -6.18 -20.68
C MET A 5 30.77 -6.32 -20.21
N SER A 6 30.60 -6.21 -18.90
CA SER A 6 29.34 -6.38 -18.18
C SER A 6 28.23 -5.49 -18.75
N ARG A 7 27.18 -6.12 -19.29
CA ARG A 7 25.95 -5.51 -19.84
C ARG A 7 25.16 -4.60 -18.87
N GLY A 8 25.65 -4.36 -17.66
CA GLY A 8 24.96 -3.56 -16.64
C GLY A 8 25.32 -2.07 -16.61
N TYR A 9 26.43 -1.65 -17.23
CA TYR A 9 26.89 -0.26 -17.16
C TYR A 9 26.41 0.60 -18.34
N GLN A 10 25.98 -0.02 -19.44
CA GLN A 10 25.61 0.67 -20.68
C GLN A 10 24.18 1.24 -20.70
N GLN A 11 23.41 1.13 -19.61
CA GLN A 11 21.99 1.54 -19.59
C GLN A 11 21.75 2.92 -18.96
N THR A 12 22.81 3.61 -18.52
CA THR A 12 22.69 4.91 -17.83
C THR A 12 23.38 6.06 -18.58
N GLU A 13 24.01 5.80 -19.73
CA GLU A 13 24.74 6.82 -20.49
C GLU A 13 23.81 7.77 -21.27
N ASP A 14 22.56 7.36 -21.51
CA ASP A 14 21.57 8.15 -22.26
C ASP A 14 20.53 8.87 -21.37
N LEU A 15 20.67 8.79 -20.04
CA LEU A 15 19.73 9.45 -19.11
C LEU A 15 20.22 10.87 -18.80
N SER A 16 19.30 11.84 -18.84
CA SER A 16 19.59 13.19 -18.33
C SER A 16 19.96 13.13 -16.85
N GLY A 17 20.69 14.14 -16.34
CA GLY A 17 21.07 14.18 -14.92
C GLY A 17 19.88 14.04 -13.95
N ALA A 18 18.71 14.56 -14.31
CA ALA A 18 17.49 14.41 -13.53
C ALA A 18 16.92 12.98 -13.58
N GLU A 19 16.91 12.34 -14.76
CA GLU A 19 16.44 10.96 -14.93
C GLU A 19 17.38 9.95 -14.26
N TYR A 20 18.69 10.19 -14.32
CA TYR A 20 19.68 9.39 -13.61
C TYR A 20 19.47 9.46 -12.10
N LEU A 21 19.30 10.66 -11.54
CA LEU A 21 19.03 10.86 -10.11
C LEU A 21 17.70 10.23 -9.67
N ALA A 22 16.64 10.38 -10.47
CA ALA A 22 15.34 9.75 -10.21
C ALA A 22 15.43 8.20 -10.25
N SER A 23 16.31 7.64 -11.10
CA SER A 23 16.53 6.20 -11.17
C SER A 23 17.31 5.62 -9.99
N ILE A 24 17.98 6.48 -9.21
CA ILE A 24 18.79 6.10 -8.05
C ILE A 24 17.99 6.29 -6.77
N TYR A 25 17.33 7.44 -6.61
CA TYR A 25 16.68 7.82 -5.36
C TYR A 25 15.63 6.79 -4.92
N GLY A 26 15.72 6.35 -3.65
CA GLY A 26 14.80 5.35 -3.09
C GLY A 26 14.97 3.93 -3.63
N THR A 27 15.97 3.66 -4.48
CA THR A 27 16.25 2.32 -5.02
C THR A 27 17.50 1.71 -4.39
N GLU A 28 17.73 0.42 -4.62
CA GLU A 28 18.96 -0.25 -4.15
C GLU A 28 20.26 0.30 -4.79
N LYS A 29 20.14 1.07 -5.87
CA LYS A 29 21.27 1.77 -6.51
C LYS A 29 21.75 2.95 -5.67
N ASP A 30 20.91 3.49 -4.79
CA ASP A 30 21.31 4.49 -3.82
C ASP A 30 22.16 3.83 -2.73
N LYS A 31 23.45 4.15 -2.74
CA LYS A 31 24.42 3.63 -1.76
C LYS A 31 24.46 4.47 -0.48
N VAL A 32 23.84 5.66 -0.47
CA VAL A 32 23.86 6.60 0.65
C VAL A 32 22.60 6.44 1.50
N ASN A 33 21.44 6.36 0.86
CA ASN A 33 20.16 6.26 1.56
C ASN A 33 19.67 4.81 1.65
N CYS A 34 19.01 4.50 2.77
CA CYS A 34 18.44 3.17 2.96
C CYS A 34 17.15 3.05 2.15
N SER A 35 17.19 2.25 1.07
CA SER A 35 16.01 1.97 0.24
C SER A 35 14.87 1.34 1.05
N PHE A 36 15.17 0.44 1.98
CA PHE A 36 14.16 -0.21 2.81
C PHE A 36 13.47 0.76 3.75
N TYR A 37 14.22 1.62 4.45
CA TYR A 37 13.58 2.60 5.32
C TYR A 37 12.73 3.59 4.51
N PHE A 38 13.21 4.02 3.35
CA PHE A 38 12.46 4.93 2.48
C PHE A 38 11.14 4.31 1.97
N LYS A 39 11.17 3.06 1.49
CA LYS A 39 9.99 2.40 0.91
C LYS A 39 9.05 1.78 1.94
N ILE A 40 9.59 1.25 3.02
CA ILE A 40 8.86 0.41 3.98
C ILE A 40 8.61 1.18 5.28
N GLY A 41 9.36 2.24 5.57
CA GLY A 41 9.33 2.93 6.86
C GLY A 41 10.02 2.16 7.99
N ALA A 42 10.57 0.97 7.70
CA ALA A 42 11.23 0.11 8.65
C ALA A 42 12.49 -0.51 8.07
N CYS A 43 13.50 -0.73 8.92
CA CYS A 43 14.75 -1.37 8.53
C CYS A 43 15.19 -2.36 9.60
N ARG A 44 15.58 -3.58 9.19
CA ARG A 44 16.10 -4.61 10.09
C ARG A 44 17.33 -4.20 10.91
N HIS A 45 18.08 -3.20 10.46
CA HIS A 45 19.26 -2.71 11.17
C HIS A 45 18.93 -1.56 12.14
N GLY A 46 17.70 -1.04 12.13
CA GLY A 46 17.30 0.10 12.96
C GLY A 46 18.27 1.28 12.83
N ASP A 47 18.62 1.90 13.95
CA ASP A 47 19.59 3.02 13.98
C ASP A 47 21.05 2.58 13.72
N LYS A 48 21.34 1.28 13.71
CA LYS A 48 22.68 0.74 13.38
C LYS A 48 22.87 0.53 11.88
N CYS A 49 21.92 0.95 11.05
CA CYS A 49 22.03 0.85 9.60
C CYS A 49 23.24 1.66 9.10
N SER A 50 24.02 1.08 8.17
CA SER A 50 25.14 1.77 7.53
C SER A 50 24.68 2.83 6.52
N ARG A 51 23.40 2.82 6.14
CA ARG A 51 22.79 3.78 5.22
C ARG A 51 21.90 4.74 6.00
N THR A 52 21.71 5.93 5.44
CA THR A 52 20.97 7.02 6.10
C THR A 52 19.46 6.73 6.12
N HIS A 53 18.83 6.93 7.28
CA HIS A 53 17.39 6.90 7.48
C HIS A 53 16.86 8.34 7.63
N HIS A 54 16.09 8.81 6.64
CA HIS A 54 15.50 10.15 6.67
C HIS A 54 14.12 10.11 7.29
N ARG A 55 14.05 10.42 8.60
CA ARG A 55 12.78 10.58 9.31
C ARG A 55 12.08 11.85 8.81
N PRO A 56 10.89 11.75 8.19
CA PRO A 56 10.21 12.92 7.67
C PRO A 56 9.71 13.81 8.81
N THR A 57 9.77 15.13 8.62
CA THR A 57 9.15 16.11 9.51
C THR A 57 7.68 16.36 9.16
N PHE A 58 7.26 15.97 7.96
CA PHE A 58 5.89 16.01 7.47
C PHE A 58 5.64 14.75 6.64
N SER A 59 4.51 14.09 6.87
CA SER A 59 4.06 12.95 6.09
C SER A 59 2.57 12.73 6.32
N PRO A 60 1.79 12.31 5.31
CA PRO A 60 0.41 11.85 5.53
C PRO A 60 0.35 10.51 6.28
N THR A 61 1.46 9.77 6.36
CA THR A 61 1.50 8.43 6.91
C THR A 61 2.19 8.42 8.28
N ILE A 62 1.55 7.78 9.25
CA ILE A 62 2.12 7.46 10.55
C ILE A 62 2.41 5.97 10.65
N LEU A 63 3.36 5.62 11.51
CA LEU A 63 3.67 4.25 11.92
C LEU A 63 3.47 4.13 13.43
N LEU A 64 2.62 3.19 13.83
CA LEU A 64 2.52 2.69 15.19
C LEU A 64 3.35 1.41 15.29
N GLN A 65 4.48 1.48 15.99
CA GLN A 65 5.43 0.37 16.07
C GLN A 65 4.92 -0.70 17.05
N ASN A 66 4.98 -1.97 16.63
CA ASN A 66 4.62 -3.13 17.46
C ASN A 66 3.28 -2.96 18.21
N PHE A 67 2.27 -2.43 17.50
CA PHE A 67 1.00 -2.03 18.09
C PHE A 67 -0.05 -3.16 18.05
N TYR A 68 -0.04 -3.97 17.00
CA TYR A 68 -0.87 -5.17 16.91
C TYR A 68 -0.16 -6.39 17.50
N HIS A 69 -0.81 -7.05 18.45
CA HIS A 69 -0.36 -8.32 19.00
C HIS A 69 -1.33 -9.43 18.65
N ASN A 70 -0.82 -10.44 17.95
CA ASN A 70 -1.60 -11.62 17.62
C ASN A 70 -1.63 -12.56 18.84
N PRO A 71 -2.80 -12.87 19.42
CA PRO A 71 -2.91 -13.73 20.61
C PRO A 71 -2.49 -15.17 20.35
N VAL A 72 -2.49 -15.61 19.09
CA VAL A 72 -2.16 -16.99 18.67
C VAL A 72 -0.67 -17.16 18.37
N VAL A 73 0.01 -16.08 18.00
CA VAL A 73 1.41 -16.09 17.59
C VAL A 73 2.29 -15.59 18.73
N ASP A 74 2.77 -16.53 19.54
CA ASP A 74 3.90 -16.25 20.42
C ASP A 74 5.18 -16.31 19.60
N VAL A 75 5.77 -15.15 19.34
CA VAL A 75 7.03 -14.96 18.59
C VAL A 75 8.19 -15.78 19.19
N ARG A 76 8.08 -16.18 20.47
CA ARG A 76 9.06 -16.99 21.18
C ARG A 76 8.94 -18.49 20.88
N GLN A 77 7.86 -18.92 20.22
CA GLN A 77 7.62 -20.32 19.88
C GLN A 77 8.03 -20.60 18.42
N ALA A 78 8.69 -21.73 18.20
CA ALA A 78 9.16 -22.17 16.88
C ALA A 78 8.00 -22.35 15.87
N ASP A 79 6.82 -22.69 16.37
CA ASP A 79 5.61 -22.96 15.56
C ASP A 79 4.89 -21.69 15.10
N ALA A 80 5.38 -20.50 15.48
CA ALA A 80 4.83 -19.22 15.03
C ALA A 80 4.75 -19.14 13.50
N PHE A 81 5.73 -19.71 12.80
CA PHE A 81 5.77 -19.76 11.33
C PHE A 81 4.64 -20.59 10.70
N ASP A 82 4.22 -21.67 11.36
CA ASP A 82 3.20 -22.58 10.83
C ASP A 82 1.77 -22.10 11.10
N LYS A 83 1.61 -21.13 12.00
CA LYS A 83 0.30 -20.56 12.37
C LYS A 83 -0.02 -19.28 11.57
N VAL A 84 0.99 -18.52 11.18
CA VAL A 84 0.81 -17.29 10.38
C VAL A 84 0.20 -17.62 9.01
N GLY A 85 -0.88 -16.91 8.65
CA GLY A 85 -1.62 -17.10 7.40
C GLY A 85 -2.66 -18.22 7.40
N LYS A 86 -2.84 -18.95 8.52
CA LYS A 86 -3.99 -19.85 8.67
C LYS A 86 -5.24 -19.03 9.00
N LYS A 87 -6.32 -19.24 8.24
CA LYS A 87 -7.61 -18.59 8.49
C LYS A 87 -8.30 -19.27 9.67
N ASP A 88 -7.98 -18.82 10.87
CA ASP A 88 -8.74 -19.15 12.07
C ASP A 88 -9.88 -18.11 12.26
N PRO A 89 -11.16 -18.53 12.29
CA PRO A 89 -12.29 -17.61 12.51
C PRO A 89 -12.21 -16.80 13.80
N GLU A 90 -11.67 -17.37 14.89
CA GLU A 90 -11.54 -16.64 16.16
C GLU A 90 -10.46 -15.56 16.07
N GLU A 91 -9.35 -15.89 15.41
CA GLU A 91 -8.26 -14.94 15.17
C GLU A 91 -8.67 -13.82 14.21
N GLN A 92 -9.45 -14.14 13.18
CA GLN A 92 -9.99 -13.14 12.26
C GLN A 92 -10.92 -12.17 13.00
N LYS A 93 -11.80 -12.68 13.87
CA LYS A 93 -12.69 -11.84 14.66
C LYS A 93 -11.92 -10.90 15.59
N TYR A 94 -10.92 -11.41 16.31
CA TYR A 94 -10.06 -10.58 17.15
C TYR A 94 -9.33 -9.50 16.34
N PHE A 95 -8.84 -9.85 15.15
CA PHE A 95 -8.18 -8.89 14.26
C PHE A 95 -9.15 -7.81 13.75
N ASP A 96 -10.36 -8.19 13.36
CA ASP A 96 -11.39 -7.27 12.89
C ASP A 96 -11.82 -6.29 14.00
N GLU A 97 -12.00 -6.77 15.24
CA GLU A 97 -12.31 -5.95 16.41
C GLU A 97 -11.19 -4.93 16.68
N PHE A 98 -9.93 -5.39 16.69
CA PHE A 98 -8.77 -4.51 16.82
C PHE A 98 -8.71 -3.47 15.70
N TYR A 99 -8.88 -3.89 14.45
CA TYR A 99 -8.81 -2.99 13.30
C TYR A 99 -9.90 -1.92 13.37
N GLU A 100 -11.13 -2.31 13.71
CA GLU A 100 -12.25 -1.39 13.86
C GLU A 100 -12.01 -0.37 14.98
N GLU A 101 -11.55 -0.81 16.14
CA GLU A 101 -11.30 0.06 17.30
C GLU A 101 -10.27 1.12 16.94
N VAL A 102 -9.14 0.70 16.37
CA VAL A 102 -8.05 1.60 15.98
C VAL A 102 -8.49 2.55 14.88
N PHE A 103 -9.15 2.04 13.83
CA PHE A 103 -9.62 2.86 12.72
C PHE A 103 -10.59 3.95 13.21
N THR A 104 -11.59 3.57 14.00
CA THR A 104 -12.64 4.49 14.45
C THR A 104 -12.09 5.53 15.43
N GLU A 105 -11.21 5.13 16.35
CA GLU A 105 -10.59 6.05 17.30
C GLU A 105 -9.70 7.09 16.61
N LEU A 106 -8.85 6.65 15.68
CA LEU A 106 -7.96 7.55 14.94
C LEU A 106 -8.75 8.49 14.02
N GLU A 107 -9.74 7.97 13.32
CA GLU A 107 -10.55 8.78 12.42
C GLU A 107 -11.38 9.83 13.14
N ARG A 108 -11.97 9.46 14.29
CA ARG A 108 -12.78 10.37 15.10
C ARG A 108 -11.94 11.46 15.75
N LYS A 109 -10.72 11.16 16.20
CA LYS A 109 -9.89 12.10 16.96
C LYS A 109 -9.02 13.00 16.08
N TYR A 110 -8.51 12.49 14.98
CA TYR A 110 -7.48 13.19 14.21
C TYR A 110 -7.98 13.63 12.84
N GLY A 111 -8.51 12.72 12.03
CA GLY A 111 -8.98 13.04 10.69
C GLY A 111 -9.25 11.81 9.83
N GLU A 112 -9.79 12.05 8.64
CA GLU A 112 -10.16 10.97 7.71
C GLU A 112 -8.95 10.11 7.32
N ILE A 113 -9.12 8.79 7.47
CA ILE A 113 -8.11 7.81 7.08
C ILE A 113 -8.26 7.49 5.59
N ASP A 114 -7.16 7.60 4.86
CA ASP A 114 -7.06 7.19 3.47
C ASP A 114 -6.85 5.67 3.39
N GLU A 115 -5.85 5.14 4.11
CA GLU A 115 -5.51 3.72 4.09
C GLU A 115 -4.89 3.30 5.42
N MET A 116 -5.35 2.17 5.98
CA MET A 116 -4.75 1.59 7.19
C MET A 116 -4.35 0.13 6.94
N ASN A 117 -3.09 -0.18 7.26
CA ASN A 117 -2.46 -1.47 6.98
C ASN A 117 -1.78 -2.02 8.24
N VAL A 118 -2.06 -3.28 8.58
CA VAL A 118 -1.48 -3.97 9.74
C VAL A 118 -0.54 -5.08 9.28
N CYS A 119 0.68 -5.09 9.82
CA CYS A 119 1.69 -6.08 9.50
C CYS A 119 1.60 -7.32 10.41
N GLU A 120 1.51 -8.49 9.79
CA GLU A 120 1.67 -9.80 10.43
C GLU A 120 3.08 -10.40 10.20
N ASN A 121 4.07 -9.54 9.94
CA ASN A 121 5.46 -9.96 9.85
C ASN A 121 5.94 -10.54 11.18
N ILE A 122 6.87 -11.50 11.11
CA ILE A 122 7.51 -12.10 12.29
C ILE A 122 8.81 -11.35 12.64
N GLY A 123 9.42 -10.68 11.67
CA GLY A 123 10.66 -9.95 11.86
C GLY A 123 10.50 -8.77 12.82
N GLU A 124 11.42 -8.63 13.77
CA GLU A 124 11.39 -7.62 14.85
C GLU A 124 11.17 -6.18 14.35
N HIS A 125 11.68 -5.85 13.17
CA HIS A 125 11.55 -4.52 12.58
C HIS A 125 10.18 -4.20 11.97
N MET A 126 9.29 -5.19 11.81
CA MET A 126 7.97 -5.02 11.19
C MET A 126 6.82 -5.68 11.95
N ILE A 127 7.11 -6.50 12.95
CA ILE A 127 6.09 -7.22 13.70
C ILE A 127 5.11 -6.27 14.36
N GLY A 128 3.82 -6.50 14.14
CA GLY A 128 2.75 -5.71 14.74
C GLY A 128 2.68 -4.26 14.28
N ASN A 129 3.46 -3.84 13.28
CA ASN A 129 3.45 -2.46 12.80
C ASN A 129 2.11 -2.12 12.16
N VAL A 130 1.54 -1.00 12.57
CA VAL A 130 0.31 -0.45 11.98
C VAL A 130 0.65 0.85 11.27
N TYR A 131 0.43 0.87 9.97
CA TYR A 131 0.58 2.05 9.13
C TYR A 131 -0.78 2.68 8.91
N VAL A 132 -0.87 3.98 9.17
CA VAL A 132 -2.11 4.74 8.98
C VAL A 132 -1.78 5.95 8.13
N LYS A 133 -2.37 6.01 6.95
CA LYS A 133 -2.26 7.13 6.04
C LYS A 133 -3.52 7.97 6.14
N PHE A 134 -3.37 9.22 6.53
CA PHE A 134 -4.45 10.20 6.56
C PHE A 134 -4.60 10.88 5.20
N VAL A 135 -5.80 11.45 4.96
CA VAL A 135 -6.04 12.30 3.78
C VAL A 135 -5.23 13.60 3.88
N ARG A 136 -5.00 14.10 5.09
CA ARG A 136 -4.26 15.34 5.36
C ARG A 136 -3.03 15.08 6.21
N GLU A 137 -1.90 15.69 5.83
CA GLU A 137 -0.63 15.60 6.56
C GLU A 137 -0.69 16.23 7.96
N GLU A 138 -1.49 17.29 8.12
CA GLU A 138 -1.71 17.95 9.42
C GLU A 138 -2.32 17.01 10.47
N ASP A 139 -3.16 16.08 10.04
CA ASP A 139 -3.86 15.16 10.94
C ASP A 139 -2.91 14.04 11.40
N ALA A 140 -1.98 13.61 10.53
CA ALA A 140 -0.89 12.72 10.88
C ALA A 140 0.03 13.32 11.95
N GLU A 141 0.42 14.59 11.80
CA GLU A 141 1.27 15.26 12.78
C GLU A 141 0.59 15.40 14.15
N LYS A 142 -0.71 15.75 14.17
CA LYS A 142 -1.52 15.78 15.40
C LYS A 142 -1.61 14.39 16.04
N ALA A 143 -1.84 13.36 15.23
CA ALA A 143 -1.94 11.98 15.72
C ALA A 143 -0.66 11.54 16.42
N VAL A 144 0.52 11.76 15.82
CA VAL A 144 1.80 11.40 16.45
C VAL A 144 1.98 12.12 17.80
N LYS A 145 1.71 13.43 17.85
CA LYS A 145 1.88 14.23 19.07
C LYS A 145 0.99 13.76 20.23
N ASP A 146 -0.28 13.42 19.96
CA ASP A 146 -1.21 12.95 21.00
C ASP A 146 -0.93 11.49 21.40
N LEU A 147 -0.66 10.61 20.43
CA LEU A 147 -0.47 9.18 20.69
C LEU A 147 0.80 8.87 21.48
N GLN A 148 1.86 9.67 21.35
CA GLN A 148 3.15 9.39 21.98
C GLN A 148 3.13 9.38 23.51
N ASN A 149 2.09 9.93 24.15
CA ASN A 149 1.89 9.90 25.59
C ASN A 149 0.70 9.03 26.03
N ARG A 150 0.19 8.19 25.13
CA ARG A 150 -0.98 7.35 25.39
C ARG A 150 -0.59 5.88 25.56
N TRP A 151 -1.50 5.15 26.18
CA TRP A 151 -1.36 3.74 26.47
C TRP A 151 -2.50 2.96 25.80
N PHE A 152 -2.18 1.77 25.32
CA PHE A 152 -3.13 0.82 24.75
C PHE A 152 -2.83 -0.57 25.33
N ASN A 153 -3.84 -1.24 25.87
CA ASN A 153 -3.70 -2.57 26.50
C ASN A 153 -2.52 -2.69 27.50
N GLY A 154 -2.28 -1.64 28.28
CA GLY A 154 -1.22 -1.62 29.30
C GLY A 154 0.20 -1.42 28.76
N GLN A 155 0.35 -1.06 27.48
CA GLN A 155 1.63 -0.70 26.88
C GLN A 155 1.62 0.74 26.32
N PRO A 156 2.77 1.45 26.36
CA PRO A 156 2.89 2.76 25.73
C PRO A 156 2.82 2.64 24.21
N ILE A 157 2.19 3.63 23.56
CA ILE A 157 2.08 3.69 22.11
C ILE A 157 3.31 4.41 21.53
N TYR A 158 4.04 3.72 20.65
CA TYR A 158 5.15 4.32 19.91
C TYR A 158 4.68 4.74 18.52
N ALA A 159 4.40 6.03 18.36
CA ALA A 159 3.98 6.62 17.10
C ALA A 159 5.11 7.47 16.49
N GLU A 160 5.34 7.35 15.18
CA GLU A 160 6.24 8.22 14.43
C GLU A 160 5.69 8.53 13.03
N LEU A 161 6.18 9.59 12.40
CA LEU A 161 5.90 9.86 10.99
C LEU A 161 6.67 8.87 10.11
N SER A 162 5.97 8.28 9.15
CA SER A 162 6.53 7.27 8.24
C SER A 162 6.81 7.88 6.86
N PRO A 163 7.93 7.57 6.21
CA PRO A 163 8.23 8.03 4.85
C PRO A 163 7.38 7.31 3.78
N VAL A 164 6.60 6.29 4.14
CA VAL A 164 5.84 5.46 3.20
C VAL A 164 4.71 6.26 2.57
N THR A 165 4.73 6.40 1.24
CA THR A 165 3.70 7.09 0.46
C THR A 165 2.84 6.14 -0.38
N ASP A 166 3.44 5.05 -0.86
CA ASP A 166 2.78 4.03 -1.67
C ASP A 166 2.99 2.63 -1.07
N PHE A 167 1.93 2.07 -0.50
CA PHE A 167 1.98 0.72 0.08
C PHE A 167 2.18 -0.37 -0.97
N ARG A 168 1.81 -0.14 -2.24
CA ARG A 168 1.94 -1.18 -3.29
C ARG A 168 3.39 -1.58 -3.54
N GLU A 169 4.34 -0.67 -3.32
CA GLU A 169 5.77 -0.98 -3.41
C GLU A 169 6.31 -1.63 -2.13
N ALA A 170 5.62 -1.47 -1.01
CA ALA A 170 6.05 -1.95 0.29
C ALA A 170 5.54 -3.36 0.62
N ARG A 171 4.42 -3.79 0.02
CA ARG A 171 3.83 -5.11 0.22
C ARG A 171 4.66 -6.24 -0.37
N CYS A 172 4.68 -7.37 0.34
CA CYS A 172 5.32 -8.60 -0.14
C CYS A 172 4.42 -9.31 -1.15
N ARG A 173 4.76 -9.22 -2.44
CA ARG A 173 4.00 -9.88 -3.53
C ARG A 173 3.83 -11.39 -3.36
N GLN A 174 4.80 -12.05 -2.75
CA GLN A 174 4.69 -13.49 -2.52
C GLN A 174 3.62 -13.79 -1.46
N HIS A 175 3.56 -12.97 -0.40
CA HIS A 175 2.59 -13.09 0.70
C HIS A 175 1.14 -12.84 0.24
N GLU A 176 0.95 -11.98 -0.77
CA GLU A 176 -0.37 -11.71 -1.35
C GLU A 176 -0.99 -12.95 -2.02
N VAL A 177 -0.16 -13.87 -2.54
CA VAL A 177 -0.63 -15.03 -3.33
C VAL A 177 -0.54 -16.33 -2.51
N THR A 178 0.52 -16.49 -1.73
CA THR A 178 0.83 -17.70 -0.97
C THR A 178 1.62 -17.36 0.30
N THR A 179 1.99 -18.34 1.11
CA THR A 179 2.88 -18.11 2.25
C THR A 179 4.27 -17.66 1.79
N CYS A 180 4.76 -16.53 2.31
CA CYS A 180 6.10 -16.05 1.99
C CYS A 180 7.19 -16.99 2.56
N SER A 181 8.07 -17.49 1.68
CA SER A 181 9.16 -18.40 2.07
C SER A 181 10.28 -17.75 2.89
N LYS A 182 10.31 -16.41 2.97
CA LYS A 182 11.34 -15.68 3.73
C LYS A 182 11.03 -15.60 5.24
N GLY A 183 9.80 -15.90 5.65
CA GLY A 183 9.39 -15.83 7.05
C GLY A 183 9.79 -14.51 7.72
N GLY A 184 10.51 -14.59 8.85
CA GLY A 184 10.94 -13.45 9.65
C GLY A 184 12.08 -12.65 9.03
N PHE A 185 12.70 -13.15 7.97
CA PHE A 185 13.74 -12.45 7.21
C PHE A 185 13.17 -11.63 6.04
N CYS A 186 11.85 -11.67 5.82
CA CYS A 186 11.22 -10.81 4.84
C CYS A 186 11.37 -9.34 5.27
N ASN A 187 11.70 -8.46 4.31
CA ASN A 187 11.84 -7.01 4.53
C ASN A 187 10.69 -6.24 3.85
N PHE A 188 9.64 -6.94 3.43
CA PHE A 188 8.43 -6.37 2.82
C PHE A 188 7.23 -6.65 3.73
N MET A 189 6.23 -5.77 3.67
CA MET A 189 5.05 -5.84 4.53
C MET A 189 4.23 -7.09 4.20
N HIS A 190 4.00 -7.93 5.20
CA HIS A 190 3.01 -9.00 5.17
C HIS A 190 1.75 -8.42 5.78
N LEU A 191 0.80 -8.03 4.94
CA LEU A 191 -0.41 -7.38 5.41
C LEU A 191 -1.47 -8.41 5.76
N LYS A 192 -2.08 -8.25 6.93
CA LYS A 192 -3.24 -9.04 7.32
C LYS A 192 -4.51 -8.41 6.75
N ALA A 193 -5.31 -9.19 6.02
CA ALA A 193 -6.55 -8.73 5.41
C ALA A 193 -7.70 -8.73 6.44
N ILE A 194 -8.52 -7.67 6.40
CA ILE A 194 -9.76 -7.58 7.18
C ILE A 194 -10.87 -8.39 6.52
N SER A 195 -11.90 -8.74 7.28
CA SER A 195 -13.10 -9.33 6.67
C SER A 195 -13.75 -8.38 5.65
N PRO A 196 -14.30 -8.90 4.54
CA PRO A 196 -15.02 -8.08 3.57
C PRO A 196 -16.16 -7.27 4.19
N GLU A 197 -16.86 -7.85 5.17
CA GLU A 197 -17.96 -7.19 5.87
C GLU A 197 -17.50 -5.96 6.65
N LEU A 198 -16.36 -6.06 7.35
CA LEU A 198 -15.75 -4.93 8.04
C LEU A 198 -15.26 -3.88 7.04
N GLY A 199 -14.57 -4.32 5.99
CA GLY A 199 -14.02 -3.42 4.98
C GLY A 199 -15.10 -2.63 4.23
N ASP A 200 -16.21 -3.26 3.87
CA ASP A 200 -17.34 -2.56 3.24
C ASP A 200 -18.01 -1.56 4.18
N ARG A 201 -18.02 -1.84 5.48
CA ARG A 201 -18.57 -0.92 6.49
C ARG A 201 -17.68 0.31 6.69
N LEU A 202 -16.36 0.12 6.76
CA LEU A 202 -15.40 1.22 6.99
C LEU A 202 -15.14 2.01 5.70
N TYR A 203 -14.91 1.32 4.59
CA TYR A 203 -14.45 1.91 3.33
C TYR A 203 -15.51 1.95 2.22
N GLY A 204 -16.55 1.11 2.29
CA GLY A 204 -17.55 0.98 1.21
C GLY A 204 -18.37 2.26 0.99
N ARG A 205 -18.65 3.05 2.04
CA ARG A 205 -19.29 4.37 1.90
C ARG A 205 -18.46 5.35 1.07
N ARG A 206 -17.14 5.14 0.99
CA ARG A 206 -16.19 5.93 0.18
C ARG A 206 -16.03 5.38 -1.23
N GLY A 207 -16.79 4.34 -1.60
CA GLY A 207 -16.69 3.67 -2.90
C GLY A 207 -15.36 2.96 -3.12
N ARG A 208 -14.69 2.54 -2.04
CA ARG A 208 -13.45 1.76 -2.08
C ARG A 208 -13.80 0.29 -1.86
N TYR A 209 -13.06 -0.58 -2.54
CA TYR A 209 -13.28 -2.02 -2.53
C TYR A 209 -11.95 -2.75 -2.37
N ALA A 210 -12.00 -3.94 -1.79
CA ALA A 210 -10.83 -4.80 -1.69
C ALA A 210 -10.20 -5.10 -3.06
N ASP A 211 -8.88 -5.23 -3.08
CA ASP A 211 -8.13 -5.89 -4.14
C ASP A 211 -8.27 -7.41 -4.05
N GLU A 212 -7.62 -8.14 -4.97
CA GLU A 212 -7.69 -9.60 -5.02
C GLU A 212 -7.10 -10.27 -3.76
N ALA A 213 -6.21 -9.57 -3.05
CA ALA A 213 -5.60 -10.03 -1.81
C ALA A 213 -6.41 -9.64 -0.56
N GLY A 214 -7.54 -8.95 -0.71
CA GLY A 214 -8.38 -8.53 0.42
C GLY A 214 -7.96 -7.21 1.08
N HIS A 215 -7.09 -6.43 0.44
CA HIS A 215 -6.62 -5.13 0.95
C HIS A 215 -7.38 -3.96 0.30
N TYR A 216 -7.58 -2.87 1.04
CA TYR A 216 -8.34 -1.71 0.59
C TYR A 216 -7.39 -0.56 0.20
N PRO A 217 -6.93 -0.49 -1.07
CA PRO A 217 -5.97 0.52 -1.48
C PRO A 217 -6.54 1.94 -1.45
N SER A 218 -5.66 2.93 -1.28
CA SER A 218 -5.99 4.36 -1.34
C SER A 218 -6.71 4.77 -2.64
N ALA A 219 -6.40 4.11 -3.76
CA ALA A 219 -6.95 4.46 -5.07
C ALA A 219 -8.34 3.84 -5.31
N ARG A 220 -9.33 4.69 -5.60
CA ARG A 220 -10.65 4.24 -6.06
C ARG A 220 -10.48 3.47 -7.37
N LYS A 221 -10.97 2.22 -7.46
CA LYS A 221 -11.15 1.56 -8.76
C LYS A 221 -12.11 2.42 -9.57
N GLU A 222 -11.60 3.16 -10.56
CA GLU A 222 -12.43 3.85 -11.54
C GLU A 222 -13.24 2.79 -12.30
N PHE A 223 -14.47 2.55 -11.87
CA PHE A 223 -15.47 1.89 -12.72
C PHE A 223 -15.84 2.86 -13.85
N GLY A 224 -15.00 2.94 -14.89
CA GLY A 224 -15.28 3.87 -16.00
C GLY A 224 -14.21 4.15 -17.06
N GLY A 225 -13.05 3.49 -17.07
CA GLY A 225 -12.10 3.61 -18.18
C GLY A 225 -12.22 2.47 -19.19
N ARG A 226 -13.13 2.58 -20.18
CA ARG A 226 -13.13 1.67 -21.34
C ARG A 226 -11.84 1.84 -22.15
N ILE A 227 -10.84 1.01 -21.90
CA ILE A 227 -9.89 0.63 -22.95
C ILE A 227 -10.66 -0.33 -23.88
N GLY A 228 -10.97 0.17 -25.07
CA GLY A 228 -11.68 -0.55 -26.11
C GLY A 228 -10.91 -1.78 -26.57
N GLY A 229 -11.35 -2.95 -26.11
CA GLY A 229 -11.08 -4.22 -26.78
C GLY A 229 -12.17 -4.49 -27.82
N GLY A 230 -11.73 -4.77 -29.04
CA GLY A 230 -12.30 -5.78 -29.94
C GLY A 230 -13.80 -5.72 -30.23
N GLY A 231 -14.14 -5.27 -31.44
CA GLY A 231 -15.51 -5.26 -31.96
C GLY A 231 -16.24 -6.60 -31.84
N GLY A 232 -17.41 -6.56 -31.23
CA GLY A 232 -18.40 -7.63 -31.23
C GLY A 232 -19.78 -7.03 -31.55
N ARG A 233 -20.28 -7.35 -32.74
CA ARG A 233 -21.55 -6.91 -33.31
C ARG A 233 -22.73 -7.27 -32.40
N TYR A 234 -23.48 -6.28 -31.95
CA TYR A 234 -24.88 -6.45 -31.58
C TYR A 234 -25.70 -5.34 -32.24
N TYR A 235 -26.52 -5.76 -33.20
CA TYR A 235 -27.54 -4.95 -33.86
C TYR A 235 -28.41 -4.25 -32.81
N ARG A 236 -28.45 -2.92 -32.84
CA ARG A 236 -29.48 -2.15 -32.14
C ARG A 236 -30.10 -1.17 -33.14
N ASP A 237 -31.38 -1.39 -33.38
CA ASP A 237 -32.23 -0.72 -34.35
C ASP A 237 -32.09 0.81 -34.30
N ARG A 238 -31.77 1.39 -35.46
CA ARG A 238 -31.78 2.85 -35.66
C ARG A 238 -33.22 3.36 -35.67
N SER A 239 -33.46 4.37 -34.84
CA SER A 239 -34.73 5.09 -34.75
C SER A 239 -35.07 5.79 -36.08
N PRO A 240 -36.35 5.85 -36.52
CA PRO A 240 -36.75 6.38 -37.84
C PRO A 240 -36.46 7.88 -38.10
N ARG A 241 -35.98 8.63 -37.10
CA ARG A 241 -35.80 10.09 -37.21
C ARG A 241 -34.50 10.53 -37.90
N ASP A 242 -33.52 9.64 -38.06
CA ASP A 242 -32.20 10.01 -38.64
C ASP A 242 -32.09 9.82 -40.16
N ARG A 243 -33.15 9.39 -40.86
CA ARG A 243 -33.13 9.13 -42.32
C ARG A 243 -33.38 10.36 -43.21
N ARG A 244 -33.60 11.56 -42.67
CA ARG A 244 -33.99 12.75 -43.46
C ARG A 244 -32.91 13.83 -43.58
N ARG A 245 -31.63 13.49 -43.43
CA ARG A 245 -30.54 14.47 -43.50
C ARG A 245 -29.44 14.10 -44.51
N ASP A 246 -29.77 13.35 -45.55
CA ASP A 246 -28.80 13.01 -46.63
C ASP A 246 -29.36 13.22 -48.05
N GLU A 247 -30.51 13.88 -48.22
CA GLU A 247 -31.20 13.97 -49.53
C GLU A 247 -31.22 15.38 -50.18
N TRP A 248 -30.33 16.32 -49.83
CA TRP A 248 -30.29 17.63 -50.52
C TRP A 248 -28.88 18.23 -50.59
N GLY A 249 -28.04 17.67 -51.47
CA GLY A 249 -26.68 18.18 -51.70
C GLY A 249 -26.12 17.86 -53.09
N GLY A 250 -26.97 17.84 -54.11
CA GLY A 250 -26.56 17.70 -55.52
C GLY A 250 -26.94 18.93 -56.34
N TRP A 251 -25.99 19.39 -57.16
CA TRP A 251 -26.10 20.29 -58.34
C TRP A 251 -25.86 21.80 -58.18
N ARG A 252 -24.68 22.23 -58.64
CA ARG A 252 -24.35 23.27 -59.67
C ARG A 252 -22.84 23.57 -59.56
N GLY A 253 -22.02 23.72 -60.58
CA GLY A 253 -22.17 23.83 -62.02
C GLY A 253 -20.88 24.46 -62.58
N ARG A 254 -20.44 24.01 -63.76
CA ARG A 254 -19.35 24.54 -64.61
C ARG A 254 -19.19 26.06 -64.59
N TYR A 255 -17.94 26.53 -64.60
CA TYR A 255 -17.34 27.29 -65.71
C TYR A 255 -15.86 26.88 -65.85
#